data_AF-A0A537PDN6-F1
#
_entry.id   AF-A0A537PDN6-F1
#
_cell.length_a   1.000
_cell.length_b   1.000
_cell.length_c   1.000
_cell.angle_alpha   90.00
_cell.angle_beta   90.00
_cell.angle_gamma   90.00
#
_symmetry.space_group_name_H-M   'P 1'
#
loop_
_entity.id
_entity.type
_entity.pdbx_description
1 polymer ?
#
loop_
_entity_poly.entity_id
_entity_poly.type
_entity_poly.pdbx_seq_one_letter_code
_entity_poly.pdbx_strand_id
1 'polypeptide(L)'
;EIEFTDIIAQPVAFSAIIPGLGFLRDVMTEPFLVHWQIRDGWATSAEIPGVRIPGAPFMGVSGVAPSAAQLAAWTAREQRVIDKGGLAFPPDPAGAVPTGPCGIAGLRTLPPRENGGNFDVKQLTKGSKLFLPVLKEGGLFSTGDGHFAQGDGEVCVTAVEMGATAVVRFKVHKGLANSRKFTSPVFSRTSYFIDPRYAVPERFLGVMGMPIDQAGEIEAENLTLACRNAVLNMMELLQERGFNRQQAYVICSVAVDLRISNVVDVPNYVVSALLPEAIFDAD
;
A
#
# COMPACT_ATOMS: atom_id res chain seq x y z
N GLU A 1 -6.45 19.04 -8.10
CA GLU A 1 -5.04 18.62 -8.26
C GLU A 1 -4.33 18.95 -6.96
N ILE A 2 -3.67 17.97 -6.39
CA ILE A 2 -2.81 18.06 -5.22
C ILE A 2 -1.43 17.66 -5.71
N GLU A 3 -0.51 18.61 -5.76
CA GLU A 3 0.90 18.37 -6.09
C GLU A 3 1.67 18.19 -4.78
N PHE A 4 2.33 17.05 -4.60
CA PHE A 4 3.22 16.80 -3.47
C PHE A 4 4.57 17.41 -3.77
N THR A 5 4.81 18.62 -3.26
CA THR A 5 6.05 19.37 -3.53
C THR A 5 7.20 18.93 -2.62
N ASP A 6 6.89 18.40 -1.44
CA ASP A 6 7.86 17.76 -0.56
C ASP A 6 7.18 16.81 0.43
N ILE A 7 7.92 15.80 0.88
CA ILE A 7 7.50 14.86 1.93
C ILE A 7 8.71 14.62 2.82
N ILE A 8 8.65 15.15 4.05
CA ILE A 8 9.77 15.16 4.98
C ILE A 8 9.53 14.07 6.01
N ALA A 9 10.38 13.04 5.97
CA ALA A 9 10.30 11.90 6.85
C ALA A 9 10.85 12.20 8.25
N GLN A 10 10.20 11.66 9.29
CA GLN A 10 10.79 11.60 10.63
C GLN A 10 11.86 10.49 10.70
N PRO A 11 12.83 10.59 11.63
CA PRO A 11 14.01 9.71 11.64
C PRO A 11 13.76 8.29 12.17
N VAL A 12 12.57 7.99 12.67
CA VAL A 12 12.19 6.69 13.22
C VAL A 12 10.87 6.22 12.61
N ALA A 13 10.79 4.92 12.37
CA ALA A 13 9.64 4.29 11.74
C ALA A 13 9.42 2.87 12.28
N PHE A 14 8.31 2.24 11.92
CA PHE A 14 8.02 0.86 12.28
C PHE A 14 7.41 0.06 11.12
N SER A 15 7.53 -1.26 11.18
CA SER A 15 6.67 -2.20 10.46
C SER A 15 6.21 -3.27 11.43
N ALA A 16 5.03 -3.83 11.23
CA ALA A 16 4.48 -4.84 12.12
C ALA A 16 3.75 -5.96 11.37
N ILE A 17 3.91 -7.18 11.87
CA ILE A 17 2.97 -8.28 11.62
C ILE A 17 1.99 -8.28 12.79
N ILE A 18 0.72 -8.02 12.50
CA ILE A 18 -0.36 -8.05 13.49
C ILE A 18 -1.20 -9.31 13.23
N PRO A 19 -1.25 -10.27 14.16
CA PRO A 19 -2.00 -11.51 13.98
C PRO A 19 -3.46 -11.24 13.58
N GLY A 20 -3.94 -11.95 12.55
CA GLY A 20 -5.28 -11.79 12.00
C GLY A 20 -5.42 -10.68 10.95
N LEU A 21 -4.37 -9.91 10.68
CA LEU A 21 -4.31 -8.90 9.62
C LEU A 21 -3.25 -9.28 8.57
N GLY A 22 -3.37 -8.70 7.38
CA GLY A 22 -2.44 -8.91 6.27
C GLY A 22 -2.92 -9.86 5.19
N PHE A 23 -2.15 -9.87 4.11
CA PHE A 23 -2.42 -10.68 2.94
C PHE A 23 -2.23 -12.18 3.20
N LEU A 24 -1.31 -12.52 4.12
CA LEU A 24 -0.99 -13.88 4.57
C LEU A 24 -1.45 -14.14 6.01
N ARG A 25 -2.50 -13.45 6.48
CA ARG A 25 -3.00 -13.49 7.88
C ARG A 25 -3.31 -14.89 8.43
N ASP A 26 -3.55 -15.85 7.55
CA ASP A 26 -3.86 -17.24 7.88
C ASP A 26 -2.60 -18.10 8.11
N VAL A 27 -1.43 -17.68 7.61
CA VAL A 27 -0.15 -18.40 7.78
C VAL A 27 0.92 -17.57 8.49
N MET A 28 0.70 -16.27 8.68
CA MET A 28 1.53 -15.35 9.44
C MET A 28 0.82 -14.98 10.74
N THR A 29 0.81 -15.92 11.68
CA THR A 29 0.02 -15.85 12.92
C THR A 29 0.77 -15.28 14.12
N GLU A 30 2.10 -15.20 14.05
CA GLU A 30 2.94 -14.69 15.13
C GLU A 30 3.23 -13.20 14.96
N PRO A 31 3.16 -12.40 16.03
CA PRO A 31 3.46 -10.97 15.96
C PRO A 31 4.95 -10.73 15.72
N PHE A 32 5.27 -9.66 15.02
CA PHE A 32 6.65 -9.19 14.82
C PHE A 32 6.66 -7.69 14.66
N LEU A 33 7.60 -7.01 15.29
CA LEU A 33 7.74 -5.55 15.24
C LEU A 33 9.16 -5.21 14.83
N VAL A 34 9.29 -4.34 13.85
CA VAL A 34 10.57 -3.89 13.31
C VAL A 34 10.67 -2.40 13.54
N HIS A 35 11.72 -1.96 14.24
CA HIS A 35 12.00 -0.54 14.42
C HIS A 35 13.06 -0.10 13.43
N TRP A 36 12.69 0.85 12.57
CA TRP A 36 13.56 1.38 11.55
C TRP A 36 14.20 2.69 12.00
N GLN A 37 15.49 2.81 11.76
CA GLN A 37 16.24 4.06 11.85
C GLN A 37 16.43 4.61 10.44
N ILE A 38 15.98 5.85 10.21
CA ILE A 38 16.07 6.52 8.91
C ILE A 38 17.23 7.51 8.95
N ARG A 39 18.26 7.27 8.14
CA ARG A 39 19.45 8.13 7.98
C ARG A 39 19.97 8.10 6.55
N ASP A 40 20.41 9.24 6.05
CA ASP A 40 21.07 9.37 4.74
C ASP A 40 20.28 8.75 3.56
N GLY A 41 18.94 8.80 3.63
CA GLY A 41 18.05 8.25 2.60
C GLY A 41 17.78 6.75 2.71
N TRP A 42 18.18 6.11 3.81
CA TRP A 42 18.02 4.67 4.06
C TRP A 42 17.30 4.40 5.37
N ALA A 43 16.50 3.33 5.40
CA ALA A 43 15.97 2.74 6.62
C ALA A 43 16.70 1.42 6.93
N THR A 44 17.20 1.28 8.16
CA THR A 44 17.88 0.08 8.67
C THR A 44 17.31 -0.34 10.01
N SER A 45 17.35 -1.63 10.33
CA SER A 45 16.82 -2.17 11.59
C SER A 45 17.73 -3.28 12.13
N ALA A 46 17.84 -3.38 13.45
CA ALA A 46 18.55 -4.48 14.10
C ALA A 46 17.76 -5.80 14.06
N GLU A 47 16.44 -5.72 13.92
CA GLU A 47 15.53 -6.86 13.79
C GLU A 47 15.60 -7.52 12.40
N ILE A 48 16.12 -6.82 11.38
CA ILE A 48 16.40 -7.36 10.04
C ILE A 48 17.84 -6.96 9.61
N PRO A 49 18.88 -7.61 10.16
CA PRO A 49 20.26 -7.26 9.88
C PRO A 49 20.64 -7.51 8.41
N GLY A 50 21.60 -6.74 7.88
CA GLY A 50 22.09 -6.87 6.51
C GLY A 50 21.14 -6.32 5.43
N VAL A 51 20.05 -5.65 5.85
CA VAL A 51 19.05 -5.05 4.95
C VAL A 51 18.95 -3.55 5.20
N ARG A 52 18.97 -2.78 4.11
CA ARG A 52 18.72 -1.34 4.07
C ARG A 52 17.68 -1.01 3.00
N ILE A 53 16.63 -0.30 3.38
CA ILE A 53 15.53 0.05 2.47
C ILE A 53 15.72 1.49 1.96
N PRO A 54 15.80 1.72 0.64
CA PRO A 54 15.96 3.05 0.10
C PRO A 54 14.66 3.84 0.25
N GLY A 55 14.76 5.10 0.66
CA GLY A 55 13.61 5.96 0.89
C GLY A 55 12.94 6.42 -0.40
N ALA A 56 11.62 6.30 -0.43
CA ALA A 56 10.75 6.99 -1.38
C ALA A 56 9.51 7.51 -0.62
N PRO A 57 9.68 8.51 0.25
CA PRO A 57 8.62 8.87 1.19
C PRO A 57 7.34 9.33 0.49
N PHE A 58 6.21 8.84 0.97
CA PHE A 58 4.88 9.23 0.53
C PHE A 58 3.86 9.22 1.67
N MET A 59 2.64 9.69 1.38
CA MET A 59 1.50 9.61 2.29
C MET A 59 0.53 8.54 1.77
N GLY A 60 0.39 7.41 2.46
CA GLY A 60 -0.50 6.29 2.11
C GLY A 60 -1.97 6.74 2.00
N VAL A 61 -2.37 7.64 2.89
CA VAL A 61 -3.70 8.27 2.90
C VAL A 61 -3.66 9.65 2.28
N SER A 62 -4.43 9.85 1.20
CA SER A 62 -4.72 11.17 0.63
C SER A 62 -6.11 11.23 0.02
N GLY A 63 -6.99 12.08 0.56
CA GLY A 63 -8.39 12.10 0.15
C GLY A 63 -9.08 13.45 0.38
N VAL A 64 -10.25 13.60 -0.23
CA VAL A 64 -11.16 14.74 -0.04
C VAL A 64 -12.45 14.27 0.64
N ALA A 65 -13.18 15.15 1.34
CA ALA A 65 -14.40 14.72 2.01
C ALA A 65 -15.49 14.30 1.01
N PRO A 66 -16.21 13.19 1.28
CA PRO A 66 -17.35 12.80 0.45
C PRO A 66 -18.56 13.70 0.67
N SER A 67 -19.48 13.66 -0.30
CA SER A 67 -20.85 14.16 -0.09
C SER A 67 -21.63 13.24 0.85
N ALA A 68 -22.74 13.75 1.41
CA ALA A 68 -23.64 12.93 2.23
C ALA A 68 -24.24 11.75 1.45
N ALA A 69 -24.55 11.96 0.15
CA ALA A 69 -25.06 10.91 -0.72
C ALA A 69 -24.03 9.78 -0.93
N GLN A 70 -22.75 10.14 -1.12
CA GLN A 70 -21.68 9.16 -1.25
C GLN A 70 -21.42 8.43 0.07
N LEU A 71 -21.39 9.14 1.19
CA LEU A 71 -21.26 8.53 2.50
C LEU A 71 -22.33 7.44 2.69
N ALA A 72 -23.61 7.76 2.43
CA ALA A 72 -24.70 6.79 2.52
C ALA A 72 -24.54 5.62 1.53
N ALA A 73 -24.19 5.90 0.27
CA ALA A 73 -24.02 4.87 -0.76
C ALA A 73 -22.86 3.91 -0.44
N TRP A 74 -21.75 4.43 0.10
CA TRP A 74 -20.57 3.66 0.46
C TRP A 74 -20.79 2.84 1.73
N THR A 75 -21.46 3.41 2.74
CA THR A 75 -21.89 2.64 3.91
C THR A 75 -22.77 1.47 3.49
N ALA A 76 -23.77 1.71 2.63
CA ALA A 76 -24.67 0.66 2.17
C ALA A 76 -23.95 -0.42 1.34
N ARG A 77 -22.96 -0.08 0.51
CA ARG A 77 -22.24 -1.08 -0.29
C ARG A 77 -21.27 -1.92 0.53
N GLU A 78 -20.62 -1.34 1.53
CA GLU A 78 -19.75 -2.08 2.46
C GLU A 78 -20.57 -2.96 3.40
N GLN A 79 -21.74 -2.52 3.85
CA GLN A 79 -22.66 -3.38 4.59
C GLN A 79 -23.07 -4.60 3.77
N ARG A 80 -23.37 -4.45 2.47
CA ARG A 80 -23.65 -5.60 1.59
C ARG A 80 -22.49 -6.59 1.46
N VAL A 81 -21.24 -6.15 1.65
CA VAL A 81 -20.09 -7.06 1.71
C VAL A 81 -20.15 -7.90 2.99
N ILE A 82 -20.38 -7.25 4.13
CA ILE A 82 -20.55 -7.91 5.43
C ILE A 82 -21.71 -8.92 5.39
N ASP A 83 -22.86 -8.52 4.85
CA ASP A 83 -24.06 -9.36 4.77
C ASP A 83 -23.84 -10.62 3.92
N LYS A 84 -22.85 -10.61 3.01
CA LYS A 84 -22.43 -11.76 2.19
C LYS A 84 -21.28 -12.56 2.81
N GLY A 85 -20.91 -12.28 4.05
CA GLY A 85 -19.80 -12.92 4.75
C GLY A 85 -18.41 -12.38 4.38
N GLY A 86 -18.33 -11.28 3.64
CA GLY A 86 -17.08 -10.60 3.33
C GLY A 86 -16.58 -9.74 4.50
N LEU A 87 -15.29 -9.41 4.48
CA LEU A 87 -14.66 -8.58 5.51
C LEU A 87 -14.74 -7.09 5.12
N ALA A 88 -15.43 -6.30 5.95
CA ALA A 88 -15.36 -4.85 5.95
C ALA A 88 -15.56 -4.33 7.37
N PHE A 89 -15.05 -3.13 7.66
CA PHE A 89 -15.10 -2.57 9.02
C PHE A 89 -16.14 -1.44 9.10
N PRO A 90 -17.22 -1.61 9.87
CA PRO A 90 -18.22 -0.56 10.07
C PRO A 90 -17.64 0.62 10.87
N PRO A 91 -18.39 1.74 10.98
CA PRO A 91 -18.02 2.84 11.87
C PRO A 91 -17.67 2.35 13.28
N ASP A 92 -16.61 2.93 13.84
CA ASP A 92 -16.08 2.55 15.15
C ASP A 92 -16.01 3.80 16.04
N PRO A 93 -16.95 3.96 16.98
CA PRO A 93 -16.96 5.09 17.91
C PRO A 93 -15.73 5.17 18.80
N ALA A 94 -15.07 4.04 19.09
CA ALA A 94 -13.92 3.99 19.99
C ALA A 94 -12.64 4.50 19.31
N GLY A 95 -12.51 4.28 18.00
CA GLY A 95 -11.38 4.74 17.19
C GLY A 95 -11.57 6.11 16.51
N ALA A 96 -12.70 6.79 16.73
CA ALA A 96 -13.03 8.01 16.01
C ALA A 96 -12.31 9.26 16.55
N VAL A 97 -11.70 10.02 15.65
CA VAL A 97 -11.08 11.32 15.94
C VAL A 97 -11.61 12.38 14.96
N PRO A 98 -12.29 13.45 15.42
CA PRO A 98 -12.74 13.66 16.80
C PRO A 98 -13.78 12.60 17.22
N THR A 99 -14.05 12.52 18.52
CA THR A 99 -15.14 11.68 19.03
C THR A 99 -16.51 12.29 18.69
N GLY A 100 -17.58 11.48 18.75
CA GLY A 100 -18.96 11.95 18.56
C GLY A 100 -19.64 11.40 17.30
N PRO A 101 -20.49 12.19 16.60
CA PRO A 101 -21.32 11.69 15.49
C PRO A 101 -20.53 11.02 14.35
N CYS A 102 -19.29 11.45 14.12
CA CYS A 102 -18.39 10.83 13.14
C CYS A 102 -18.00 9.38 13.51
N GLY A 103 -17.97 9.01 14.78
CA GLY A 103 -17.74 7.62 15.18
C GLY A 103 -18.92 6.69 14.92
N ILE A 104 -20.12 7.26 14.78
CA ILE A 104 -21.37 6.49 14.55
C ILE A 104 -21.65 6.35 13.05
N ALA A 105 -21.42 7.42 12.28
CA ALA A 105 -21.79 7.48 10.87
C ALA A 105 -20.61 7.57 9.91
N GLY A 106 -19.39 7.81 10.42
CA GLY A 106 -18.20 8.00 9.61
C GLY A 106 -17.63 6.67 9.12
N LEU A 107 -17.28 6.65 7.84
CA LEU A 107 -16.59 5.52 7.24
C LEU A 107 -15.18 5.38 7.80
N ARG A 108 -14.72 4.13 7.96
CA ARG A 108 -13.32 3.82 8.28
C ARG A 108 -12.42 4.30 7.14
N THR A 109 -11.24 4.78 7.51
CA THR A 109 -10.20 5.26 6.58
C THR A 109 -9.42 4.14 5.91
N LEU A 110 -9.55 2.89 6.40
CA LEU A 110 -8.81 1.73 5.92
C LEU A 110 -9.01 1.42 4.42
N PRO A 111 -10.24 1.32 3.87
CA PRO A 111 -10.39 1.10 2.43
C PRO A 111 -10.34 2.42 1.63
N PRO A 112 -9.59 2.47 0.51
CA PRO A 112 -9.68 3.58 -0.43
C PRO A 112 -11.02 3.59 -1.15
N ARG A 113 -11.45 4.78 -1.59
CA ARG A 113 -12.68 4.99 -2.34
C ARG A 113 -12.46 6.02 -3.45
N GLU A 114 -13.52 6.41 -4.13
CA GLU A 114 -13.49 7.33 -5.27
C GLU A 114 -13.08 8.76 -4.88
N ASN A 115 -13.21 9.14 -3.60
CA ASN A 115 -12.65 10.39 -3.05
C ASN A 115 -11.16 10.30 -2.67
N GLY A 116 -10.56 9.14 -2.89
CA GLY A 116 -9.25 8.75 -2.41
C GLY A 116 -9.26 8.09 -1.05
N GLY A 117 -8.30 8.44 -0.19
CA GLY A 117 -8.07 7.75 1.08
C GLY A 117 -6.80 6.90 1.02
N ASN A 118 -6.85 5.71 1.62
CA ASN A 118 -5.72 4.83 1.85
C ASN A 118 -5.36 4.01 0.61
N PHE A 119 -4.59 4.60 -0.31
CA PHE A 119 -4.28 3.96 -1.59
C PHE A 119 -3.05 3.06 -1.50
N ASP A 120 -2.09 3.45 -0.67
CA ASP A 120 -0.82 2.75 -0.49
C ASP A 120 -0.06 2.56 -1.82
N VAL A 121 -0.17 3.58 -2.67
CA VAL A 121 0.48 3.67 -3.98
C VAL A 121 1.83 4.35 -3.82
N LYS A 122 2.89 3.54 -3.69
CA LYS A 122 4.27 3.99 -3.42
C LYS A 122 4.84 5.00 -4.43
N GLN A 123 4.21 5.18 -5.60
CA GLN A 123 4.62 6.15 -6.60
C GLN A 123 4.09 7.58 -6.33
N LEU A 124 3.23 7.77 -5.32
CA LEU A 124 2.70 9.08 -4.88
C LEU A 124 3.70 9.88 -4.02
N THR A 125 4.97 9.88 -4.43
CA THR A 125 6.06 10.59 -3.74
C THR A 125 6.12 12.07 -4.13
N LYS A 126 7.13 12.78 -3.63
CA LYS A 126 7.53 14.11 -4.09
C LYS A 126 7.56 14.22 -5.62
N GLY A 127 6.96 15.29 -6.14
CA GLY A 127 6.84 15.58 -7.57
C GLY A 127 5.62 14.92 -8.24
N SER A 128 4.84 14.13 -7.51
CA SER A 128 3.59 13.56 -8.02
C SER A 128 2.43 14.55 -7.92
N LYS A 129 1.43 14.33 -8.78
CA LYS A 129 0.18 15.08 -8.84
C LYS A 129 -1.00 14.13 -8.75
N LEU A 130 -1.83 14.31 -7.73
CA LEU A 130 -3.06 13.56 -7.51
C LEU A 130 -4.29 14.40 -7.90
N PHE A 131 -5.21 13.79 -8.63
CA PHE A 131 -6.45 14.39 -9.08
C PHE A 131 -7.62 13.64 -8.45
N LEU A 132 -8.32 14.35 -7.55
CA LEU A 132 -9.53 13.88 -6.88
C LEU A 132 -10.72 14.74 -7.29
N PRO A 133 -11.94 14.16 -7.42
CA PRO A 133 -13.15 14.94 -7.65
C PRO A 133 -13.49 15.77 -6.40
N VAL A 134 -13.92 17.02 -6.57
CA VAL A 134 -14.44 17.82 -5.44
C VAL A 134 -15.90 17.41 -5.21
N LEU A 135 -16.15 16.72 -4.10
CA LEU A 135 -17.45 16.11 -3.79
C LEU A 135 -18.26 16.88 -2.74
N LYS A 136 -17.57 17.74 -1.99
CA LYS A 136 -18.13 18.64 -1.00
C LYS A 136 -17.46 20.00 -1.16
N GLU A 137 -18.21 21.06 -0.84
CA GLU A 137 -17.70 22.43 -0.91
C GLU A 137 -16.40 22.57 -0.12
N GLY A 138 -15.42 23.27 -0.70
CA GLY A 138 -14.07 23.39 -0.14
C GLY A 138 -13.15 22.18 -0.35
N GLY A 139 -13.65 21.05 -0.86
CA GLY A 139 -12.88 19.81 -1.05
C GLY A 139 -12.57 19.09 0.27
N LEU A 140 -12.12 19.82 1.29
CA LEU A 140 -11.79 19.30 2.63
C LEU A 140 -10.77 18.16 2.52
N PHE A 141 -9.61 18.49 1.98
CA PHE A 141 -8.50 17.56 1.80
C PHE A 141 -7.87 17.17 3.14
N SER A 142 -7.59 15.87 3.31
CA SER A 142 -6.83 15.31 4.41
C SER A 142 -5.75 14.36 3.88
N THR A 143 -4.61 14.33 4.56
CA THR A 143 -3.53 13.38 4.29
C THR A 143 -2.86 12.95 5.59
N GLY A 144 -2.35 11.73 5.62
CA GLY A 144 -1.74 11.07 6.77
C GLY A 144 -1.12 9.75 6.34
N ASP A 145 -0.76 8.92 7.31
CA ASP A 145 -0.16 7.61 7.05
C ASP A 145 1.18 7.73 6.29
N GLY A 146 2.16 8.32 6.98
CA GLY A 146 3.45 8.59 6.37
C GLY A 146 4.23 7.29 6.18
N HIS A 147 4.65 7.01 4.95
CA HIS A 147 5.45 5.84 4.62
C HIS A 147 6.83 6.30 4.16
N PHE A 148 7.90 5.80 4.77
CA PHE A 148 9.25 6.08 4.26
C PHE A 148 9.55 5.28 2.99
N ALA A 149 9.09 4.03 2.96
CA ALA A 149 9.20 3.11 1.83
C ALA A 149 8.14 2.01 1.96
N GLN A 150 7.72 1.43 0.83
CA GLN A 150 6.75 0.34 0.77
C GLN A 150 7.01 -0.49 -0.49
N GLY A 151 6.80 -1.81 -0.40
CA GLY A 151 6.62 -2.69 -1.55
C GLY A 151 5.23 -2.55 -2.16
N ASP A 152 4.98 -3.15 -3.31
CA ASP A 152 3.62 -3.17 -3.85
C ASP A 152 2.74 -4.12 -3.02
N GLY A 153 1.51 -3.70 -2.75
CA GLY A 153 0.50 -4.48 -2.04
C GLY A 153 0.58 -4.42 -0.51
N GLU A 154 1.62 -3.80 0.07
CA GLU A 154 1.76 -3.59 1.52
C GLU A 154 1.41 -4.88 2.31
N VAL A 155 2.04 -5.98 1.90
CA VAL A 155 1.45 -7.30 2.14
C VAL A 155 1.31 -7.66 3.62
N CYS A 156 2.09 -7.06 4.53
CA CYS A 156 1.95 -7.25 5.98
C CYS A 156 1.10 -6.18 6.68
N VAL A 157 0.32 -5.37 5.94
CA VAL A 157 -0.52 -4.23 6.41
C VAL A 157 0.25 -2.96 6.75
N THR A 158 1.57 -3.03 6.85
CA THR A 158 2.36 -1.85 7.19
C THR A 158 3.50 -1.68 6.20
N ALA A 159 3.81 -0.43 5.94
CA ALA A 159 5.01 0.03 5.26
C ALA A 159 6.16 0.20 6.26
N VAL A 160 7.20 0.98 5.88
CA VAL A 160 8.10 1.63 6.84
C VAL A 160 7.39 2.86 7.40
N GLU A 161 6.46 2.64 8.33
CA GLU A 161 5.50 3.61 8.89
C GLU A 161 6.16 4.69 9.75
N MET A 162 5.91 5.95 9.44
CA MET A 162 6.59 7.08 10.08
C MET A 162 5.69 8.32 10.22
N GLY A 163 6.04 9.17 11.18
CA GLY A 163 5.54 10.55 11.16
C GLY A 163 6.13 11.30 9.96
N ALA A 164 5.34 12.15 9.31
CA ALA A 164 5.80 12.90 8.14
C ALA A 164 5.23 14.32 8.10
N THR A 165 5.92 15.23 7.41
CA THR A 165 5.37 16.52 6.99
C THR A 165 5.23 16.55 5.47
N ALA A 166 3.99 16.66 4.98
CA ALA A 166 3.71 16.82 3.56
C ALA A 166 3.56 18.31 3.20
N VAL A 167 4.29 18.75 2.18
CA VAL A 167 4.15 20.10 1.60
C VAL A 167 3.43 19.96 0.27
N VAL A 168 2.20 20.48 0.21
CA VAL A 168 1.31 20.31 -0.95
C VAL A 168 0.94 21.63 -1.59
N ARG A 169 0.77 21.62 -2.92
CA ARG A 169 0.20 22.73 -3.70
C ARG A 169 -1.15 22.31 -4.28
N PHE A 170 -2.16 23.14 -4.11
CA PHE A 170 -3.50 22.89 -4.64
C PHE A 170 -3.75 23.67 -5.92
N LYS A 171 -4.40 23.01 -6.89
CA LYS A 171 -5.00 23.63 -8.07
C LYS A 171 -6.40 23.08 -8.33
N VAL A 172 -7.36 24.00 -8.46
CA VAL A 172 -8.76 23.66 -8.78
C VAL A 172 -8.96 23.68 -10.29
N HIS A 173 -9.43 22.57 -10.85
CA HIS A 173 -9.80 22.45 -12.26
C HIS A 173 -11.32 22.49 -12.39
N LYS A 174 -11.87 23.67 -12.69
CA LYS A 174 -13.32 23.86 -12.78
C LYS A 174 -13.90 23.02 -13.93
N GLY A 175 -14.98 22.29 -13.66
CA GLY A 175 -15.67 21.47 -14.66
C GLY A 175 -14.98 20.16 -15.07
N LEU A 176 -13.70 19.94 -14.72
CA LEU A 176 -12.93 18.78 -15.18
C LEU A 176 -13.55 17.43 -14.75
N ALA A 177 -14.07 17.35 -13.52
CA ALA A 177 -14.73 16.14 -13.05
C ALA A 177 -16.02 15.85 -13.87
N ASN A 178 -16.75 16.88 -14.28
CA ASN A 178 -18.00 16.76 -15.04
C ASN A 178 -17.76 16.37 -16.51
N SER A 179 -16.60 16.71 -17.06
CA SER A 179 -16.23 16.35 -18.44
C SER A 179 -15.63 14.93 -18.56
N ARG A 180 -15.29 14.28 -17.44
CA ARG A 180 -14.74 12.92 -17.44
C ARG A 180 -15.86 11.88 -17.39
N LYS A 181 -15.62 10.73 -18.05
CA LYS A 181 -16.53 9.58 -18.04
C LYS A 181 -16.33 8.64 -16.85
N PHE A 182 -15.32 8.89 -16.02
CA PHE A 182 -15.02 8.10 -14.83
C PHE A 182 -14.63 9.02 -13.67
N THR A 183 -14.86 8.55 -12.45
CA THR A 183 -14.65 9.30 -11.20
C THR A 183 -13.46 8.83 -10.38
N SER A 184 -12.79 7.75 -10.82
CA SER A 184 -11.64 7.19 -10.13
C SER A 184 -10.50 8.22 -10.00
N PRO A 185 -9.77 8.20 -8.88
CA PRO A 185 -8.55 8.98 -8.67
C PRO A 185 -7.56 8.78 -9.81
N VAL A 186 -6.85 9.85 -10.16
CA VAL A 186 -5.79 9.82 -11.18
C VAL A 186 -4.55 10.43 -10.57
N PHE A 187 -3.40 9.78 -10.73
CA PHE A 187 -2.12 10.38 -10.39
C PHE A 187 -1.17 10.40 -11.57
N SER A 188 -0.21 11.32 -11.54
CA SER A 188 0.78 11.49 -12.60
C SER A 188 2.07 12.07 -12.04
N ARG A 189 3.17 11.88 -12.77
CA ARG A 189 4.50 12.39 -12.46
C ARG A 189 5.35 12.35 -13.72
N THR A 190 6.45 13.11 -13.74
CA THR A 190 7.26 13.34 -14.95
C THR A 190 8.68 12.77 -14.88
N SER A 191 9.09 12.15 -13.76
CA SER A 191 10.43 11.55 -13.57
C SER A 191 10.30 10.13 -12.97
N TYR A 192 11.29 9.58 -12.25
CA TYR A 192 11.22 8.32 -11.45
C TYR A 192 10.91 8.60 -9.97
N PHE A 193 10.12 7.74 -9.30
CA PHE A 193 9.52 8.06 -7.99
C PHE A 193 10.52 7.90 -6.85
N ILE A 194 11.58 7.15 -7.15
CA ILE A 194 12.80 6.89 -6.41
C ILE A 194 13.96 6.91 -7.42
N ASP A 195 15.21 6.80 -6.97
CA ASP A 195 16.35 6.59 -7.87
C ASP A 195 16.05 5.44 -8.86
N PRO A 196 16.27 5.62 -10.18
CA PRO A 196 15.93 4.63 -11.19
C PRO A 196 16.41 3.21 -10.89
N ARG A 197 17.57 3.05 -10.21
CA ARG A 197 18.12 1.74 -9.83
C ARG A 197 17.24 0.94 -8.86
N TYR A 198 16.27 1.58 -8.21
CA TYR A 198 15.30 0.93 -7.33
C TYR A 198 13.89 0.93 -7.95
N ALA A 199 13.59 1.86 -8.88
CA ALA A 199 12.28 1.95 -9.52
C ALA A 199 12.03 0.87 -10.59
N VAL A 200 13.07 0.55 -11.35
CA VAL A 200 13.15 -0.58 -12.27
C VAL A 200 14.51 -1.21 -11.98
N PRO A 201 14.58 -2.16 -11.02
CA PRO A 201 15.85 -2.54 -10.45
C PRO A 201 16.80 -3.09 -11.49
N GLU A 202 18.03 -2.58 -11.50
CA GLU A 202 19.09 -3.04 -12.41
C GLU A 202 19.43 -4.52 -12.17
N ARG A 203 19.48 -4.90 -10.88
CA ARG A 203 19.63 -6.27 -10.42
C ARG A 203 18.49 -6.61 -9.47
N PHE A 204 17.76 -7.67 -9.76
CA PHE A 204 16.68 -8.16 -8.91
C PHE A 204 16.64 -9.69 -8.88
N LEU A 205 16.13 -10.22 -7.78
CA LEU A 205 15.61 -11.57 -7.70
C LEU A 205 14.14 -11.53 -8.07
N GLY A 206 13.73 -12.39 -9.01
CA GLY A 206 12.35 -12.47 -9.47
C GLY A 206 11.81 -13.87 -9.27
N VAL A 207 10.62 -13.98 -8.69
CA VAL A 207 9.89 -15.24 -8.59
C VAL A 207 8.44 -15.04 -9.03
N MET A 208 7.81 -16.10 -9.51
CA MET A 208 6.46 -16.06 -10.07
C MET A 208 5.48 -16.82 -9.20
N GLY A 209 4.23 -16.36 -9.21
CA GLY A 209 3.09 -17.08 -8.69
C GLY A 209 2.04 -17.26 -9.78
N MET A 210 1.41 -18.43 -9.76
CA MET A 210 0.28 -18.84 -10.58
C MET A 210 -0.89 -19.18 -9.65
N PRO A 211 -2.15 -19.21 -10.11
CA PRO A 211 -3.30 -19.51 -9.26
C PRO A 211 -3.47 -21.02 -9.05
N ILE A 212 -2.42 -21.66 -8.53
CA ILE A 212 -2.37 -23.08 -8.21
C ILE A 212 -2.26 -23.20 -6.70
N ASP A 213 -3.17 -23.90 -6.06
CA ASP A 213 -3.16 -24.07 -4.61
C ASP A 213 -2.07 -25.06 -4.15
N GLN A 214 -1.96 -25.29 -2.84
CA GLN A 214 -0.96 -26.20 -2.27
C GLN A 214 -1.19 -27.68 -2.63
N ALA A 215 -2.40 -28.05 -3.07
CA ALA A 215 -2.72 -29.40 -3.54
C ALA A 215 -2.38 -29.57 -5.04
N GLY A 216 -2.04 -28.49 -5.73
CA GLY A 216 -1.79 -28.50 -7.17
C GLY A 216 -3.04 -28.20 -8.02
N GLU A 217 -4.15 -27.82 -7.39
CA GLU A 217 -5.40 -27.51 -8.08
C GLU A 217 -5.42 -26.06 -8.58
N ILE A 218 -6.02 -25.85 -9.76
CA ILE A 218 -6.07 -24.53 -10.40
C ILE A 218 -7.34 -23.78 -9.99
N GLU A 219 -7.19 -22.59 -9.42
CA GLU A 219 -8.26 -21.60 -9.31
C GLU A 219 -8.21 -20.65 -10.53
N ALA A 220 -8.85 -21.03 -11.62
CA ALA A 220 -8.73 -20.35 -12.90
C ALA A 220 -8.92 -18.82 -12.79
N GLU A 221 -8.01 -18.07 -13.39
CA GLU A 221 -8.07 -16.60 -13.47
C GLU A 221 -8.02 -15.87 -12.11
N ASN A 222 -7.63 -16.56 -11.02
CA ASN A 222 -7.53 -15.97 -9.69
C ASN A 222 -6.21 -15.21 -9.48
N LEU A 223 -6.20 -13.92 -9.86
CA LEU A 223 -5.04 -13.05 -9.68
C LEU A 223 -4.61 -12.90 -8.22
N THR A 224 -5.55 -12.97 -7.27
CA THR A 224 -5.26 -12.89 -5.82
C THR A 224 -4.43 -14.09 -5.36
N LEU A 225 -4.79 -15.30 -5.80
CA LEU A 225 -4.02 -16.51 -5.49
C LEU A 225 -2.64 -16.48 -6.17
N ALA A 226 -2.57 -16.06 -7.43
CA ALA A 226 -1.28 -15.89 -8.11
C ALA A 226 -0.35 -14.90 -7.36
N CYS A 227 -0.91 -13.77 -6.90
CA CYS A 227 -0.22 -12.79 -6.08
C CYS A 227 0.25 -13.39 -4.74
N ARG A 228 -0.63 -14.13 -4.06
CA ARG A 228 -0.33 -14.83 -2.80
C ARG A 228 0.86 -15.78 -2.96
N ASN A 229 0.84 -16.59 -4.01
CA ASN A 229 1.90 -17.56 -4.30
C ASN A 229 3.21 -16.87 -4.65
N ALA A 230 3.19 -15.74 -5.38
CA ALA A 230 4.41 -14.97 -5.67
C ALA A 230 5.08 -14.46 -4.37
N VAL A 231 4.29 -13.98 -3.40
CA VAL A 231 4.80 -13.54 -2.09
C VAL A 231 5.34 -14.72 -1.29
N LEU A 232 4.62 -15.83 -1.21
CA LEU A 232 5.07 -17.04 -0.50
C LEU A 232 6.38 -17.58 -1.09
N ASN A 233 6.48 -17.65 -2.41
CA ASN A 233 7.69 -18.11 -3.09
C ASN A 233 8.88 -17.16 -2.85
N MET A 234 8.64 -15.84 -2.79
CA MET A 234 9.71 -14.88 -2.46
C MET A 234 10.16 -15.04 -1.01
N MET A 235 9.24 -15.32 -0.09
CA MET A 235 9.59 -15.62 1.30
C MET A 235 10.45 -16.88 1.41
N GLU A 236 10.17 -17.93 0.63
CA GLU A 236 11.03 -19.13 0.58
C GLU A 236 12.46 -18.78 0.15
N LEU A 237 12.63 -18.00 -0.93
CA LEU A 237 13.96 -17.55 -1.37
C LEU A 237 14.69 -16.68 -0.34
N LEU A 238 13.96 -15.86 0.43
CA LEU A 238 14.53 -15.08 1.54
C LEU A 238 14.93 -15.99 2.72
N GLN A 239 14.17 -17.04 3.00
CA GLN A 239 14.53 -18.03 4.03
C GLN A 239 15.77 -18.85 3.63
N GLU A 240 15.93 -19.17 2.34
CA GLU A 240 17.17 -19.77 1.82
C GLU A 240 18.40 -18.86 2.01
N ARG A 241 18.20 -17.53 2.05
CA ARG A 241 19.23 -16.54 2.42
C ARG A 241 19.46 -16.39 3.92
N GLY A 242 18.73 -17.12 4.75
CA GLY A 242 18.91 -17.13 6.21
C GLY A 242 17.99 -16.18 6.99
N PHE A 243 17.05 -15.49 6.33
CA PHE A 243 16.04 -14.73 7.06
C PHE A 243 14.99 -15.67 7.68
N ASN A 244 14.53 -15.35 8.88
CA ASN A 244 13.37 -16.06 9.43
C ASN A 244 12.09 -15.67 8.69
N ARG A 245 11.01 -16.42 8.93
CA ARG A 245 9.73 -16.23 8.23
C ARG A 245 9.13 -14.84 8.41
N GLN A 246 9.22 -14.27 9.61
CA GLN A 246 8.70 -12.94 9.93
C GLN A 246 9.50 -11.83 9.24
N GLN A 247 10.84 -11.94 9.25
CA GLN A 247 11.74 -11.04 8.53
C GLN A 247 11.46 -11.08 7.03
N ALA A 248 11.36 -12.27 6.45
CA ALA A 248 11.06 -12.46 5.03
C ALA A 248 9.74 -11.78 4.63
N TYR A 249 8.70 -11.92 5.46
CA TYR A 249 7.40 -11.29 5.18
C TYR A 249 7.44 -9.76 5.28
N VAL A 250 8.14 -9.20 6.28
CA VAL A 250 8.32 -7.74 6.37
C VAL A 250 9.14 -7.22 5.19
N ILE A 251 10.22 -7.89 4.79
CA ILE A 251 10.99 -7.53 3.58
C ILE A 251 10.08 -7.49 2.35
N CYS A 252 9.19 -8.48 2.19
CA CYS A 252 8.20 -8.47 1.12
C CYS A 252 7.29 -7.22 1.17
N SER A 253 6.83 -6.81 2.35
CA SER A 253 5.95 -5.65 2.50
C SER A 253 6.63 -4.32 2.20
N VAL A 254 7.93 -4.20 2.45
CA VAL A 254 8.65 -2.90 2.35
C VAL A 254 9.52 -2.76 1.10
N ALA A 255 9.82 -3.85 0.39
CA ALA A 255 10.80 -3.84 -0.70
C ALA A 255 10.43 -4.63 -1.96
N VAL A 256 9.40 -5.50 -1.93
CA VAL A 256 9.05 -6.32 -3.09
C VAL A 256 8.05 -5.62 -4.00
N ASP A 257 8.33 -5.66 -5.30
CA ASP A 257 7.46 -5.18 -6.35
C ASP A 257 6.61 -6.33 -6.92
N LEU A 258 5.30 -6.29 -6.70
CA LEU A 258 4.34 -7.22 -7.28
C LEU A 258 3.86 -6.68 -8.63
N ARG A 259 4.17 -7.42 -9.69
CA ARG A 259 3.85 -7.07 -11.07
C ARG A 259 2.89 -8.08 -11.66
N ILE A 260 1.76 -7.61 -12.17
CA ILE A 260 0.91 -8.40 -13.04
C ILE A 260 1.67 -8.62 -14.34
N SER A 261 2.14 -9.85 -14.56
CA SER A 261 2.95 -10.20 -15.72
C SER A 261 2.08 -10.54 -16.92
N ASN A 262 0.99 -11.29 -16.70
CA ASN A 262 -0.07 -11.46 -17.69
C ASN A 262 -1.43 -11.78 -17.01
N VAL A 263 -2.52 -11.49 -17.72
CA VAL A 263 -3.93 -11.78 -17.34
C VAL A 263 -4.74 -12.31 -18.52
N VAL A 264 -4.09 -13.04 -19.42
CA VAL A 264 -4.73 -13.51 -20.68
C VAL A 264 -4.46 -14.97 -20.99
N ASP A 265 -3.45 -15.57 -20.34
CA ASP A 265 -3.05 -16.94 -20.61
C ASP A 265 -3.84 -17.91 -19.73
N VAL A 266 -5.08 -18.20 -20.14
CA VAL A 266 -5.96 -19.11 -19.39
C VAL A 266 -5.38 -20.54 -19.30
N PRO A 267 -5.50 -21.23 -18.15
CA PRO A 267 -6.22 -20.80 -16.95
C PRO A 267 -5.38 -19.97 -15.95
N ASN A 268 -4.09 -19.76 -16.21
CA ASN A 268 -3.12 -19.30 -15.22
C ASN A 268 -2.63 -17.88 -15.51
N TYR A 269 -3.20 -16.90 -14.80
CA TYR A 269 -2.62 -15.56 -14.74
C TYR A 269 -1.32 -15.59 -13.92
N VAL A 270 -0.38 -14.70 -14.25
CA VAL A 270 0.95 -14.71 -13.63
C VAL A 270 1.22 -13.38 -12.93
N VAL A 271 1.63 -13.45 -11.67
CA VAL A 271 2.19 -12.33 -10.91
C VAL A 271 3.66 -12.61 -10.63
N SER A 272 4.51 -11.63 -10.88
CA SER A 272 5.93 -11.67 -10.52
C SER A 272 6.18 -10.83 -9.26
N ALA A 273 6.87 -11.40 -8.27
CA ALA A 273 7.44 -10.69 -7.14
C ALA A 273 8.92 -10.39 -7.45
N LEU A 274 9.27 -9.12 -7.54
CA LEU A 274 10.62 -8.65 -7.86
C LEU A 274 11.24 -7.98 -6.64
N LEU A 275 12.40 -8.45 -6.20
CA LEU A 275 13.14 -7.89 -5.07
C LEU A 275 14.44 -7.25 -5.57
N PRO A 276 14.65 -5.94 -5.41
CA PRO A 276 15.92 -5.30 -5.73
C PRO A 276 17.06 -5.88 -4.87
N GLU A 277 18.12 -6.40 -5.50
CA GLU A 277 19.27 -6.97 -4.77
C GLU A 277 20.07 -5.92 -4.01
N ALA A 278 19.97 -4.64 -4.42
CA ALA A 278 20.72 -3.54 -3.84
C ALA A 278 20.32 -3.16 -2.40
N ILE A 279 19.25 -3.78 -1.85
CA ILE A 279 18.85 -3.59 -0.44
C ILE A 279 19.74 -4.38 0.52
N PHE A 280 20.42 -5.41 0.04
CA PHE A 280 21.35 -6.18 0.86
C PHE A 280 22.68 -5.44 0.93
N ASP A 281 23.35 -5.53 2.07
CA ASP A 281 24.75 -5.13 2.15
C ASP A 281 25.56 -5.98 1.17
N ALA A 282 26.60 -5.37 0.56
CA ALA A 282 27.46 -6.13 -0.34
C ALA A 282 28.28 -7.13 0.49
N ASP A 283 28.14 -8.42 0.19
CA ASP A 283 29.11 -9.44 0.59
C ASP A 283 30.51 -9.11 0.05
#